data_AF-A0AAD1UUY4-F1
#
_entry.id   AF-A0AAD1UUY4-F1
#
_cell.length_a   1.000
_cell.length_b   1.000
_cell.length_c   1.000
_cell.angle_alpha   90.00
_cell.angle_beta   90.00
_cell.angle_gamma   90.00
#
_symmetry.space_group_name_H-M   'P 1'
#
loop_
_entity.id
_entity.type
_entity.pdbx_description
1 polymer ?
#
loop_
_entity_poly.entity_id
_entity_poly.type
_entity_poly.pdbx_seq_one_letter_code
_entity_poly.pdbx_strand_id
1 'polypeptide(L)' 'MFSELGERLYKEMKELAPQTMKAKAIESPNRKYEVWRGGSTLAKLSSLTGMWITINSKLSS' A
#
# COMPACT_ATOMS: atom_id res chain seq x y z
N MET A 1 -11.43 -9.35 -8.89
CA MET A 1 -10.14 -8.89 -9.46
C MET A 1 -9.54 -10.04 -10.24
N PHE A 2 -8.70 -9.76 -11.23
CA PHE A 2 -8.10 -10.80 -12.07
C PHE A 2 -7.33 -11.81 -11.22
N SER A 3 -7.77 -13.06 -11.25
CA SER A 3 -7.06 -14.20 -10.66
C SER A 3 -5.71 -14.38 -11.38
N GLU A 4 -4.68 -14.87 -10.66
CA GLU A 4 -3.34 -15.21 -11.20
C GLU A 4 -2.46 -14.02 -11.64
N LEU A 5 -2.95 -12.78 -11.54
CA LEU A 5 -2.14 -11.61 -11.86
C LEU A 5 -0.88 -11.52 -10.97
N GLY A 6 -0.98 -11.91 -9.70
CA GLY A 6 0.17 -11.92 -8.79
C GLY A 6 1.25 -12.91 -9.20
N GLU A 7 0.86 -14.10 -9.65
CA GLU A 7 1.80 -15.12 -10.13
C GLU A 7 2.48 -14.71 -11.43
N ARG A 8 1.71 -14.13 -12.37
CA ARG A 8 2.26 -13.63 -13.64
C ARG A 8 3.28 -12.52 -13.40
N LEU A 9 2.95 -11.54 -12.55
CA LEU A 9 3.86 -10.46 -12.17
C LEU A 9 5.11 -10.99 -11.46
N TYR A 10 4.97 -12.00 -10.60
CA TYR A 10 6.11 -12.61 -9.94
C TYR A 10 7.07 -13.25 -10.95
N LYS A 11 6.53 -14.00 -11.91
CA LYS A 11 7.32 -14.64 -12.97
C LYS A 11 8.08 -13.60 -13.80
N GLU A 12 7.37 -12.58 -14.30
CA GLU A 12 7.98 -11.48 -15.07
C GLU A 12 9.06 -10.75 -14.26
N MET A 13 8.79 -10.45 -12.97
CA MET A 13 9.75 -9.78 -12.10
C MET A 13 10.99 -10.64 -11.83
N LYS A 14 10.83 -11.96 -11.71
CA LYS A 14 11.95 -12.90 -11.53
C LYS A 14 12.84 -13.00 -12.77
N GLU A 15 12.27 -12.87 -13.96
CA GLU A 15 13.02 -12.86 -15.22
C GLU A 15 13.80 -11.55 -15.41
N LEU A 16 13.27 -10.43 -14.92
CA LEU A 16 13.89 -9.10 -15.05
C LEU A 16 14.90 -8.77 -13.94
N ALA A 17 14.69 -9.29 -12.73
CA ALA A 17 15.53 -8.97 -11.58
C ALA A 17 16.85 -9.77 -11.56
N PRO A 18 17.96 -9.19 -11.06
CA PRO A 18 19.20 -9.93 -10.84
C PRO A 18 19.01 -11.11 -9.89
N GLN A 19 19.67 -12.25 -10.15
CA GLN A 19 19.54 -13.48 -9.34
C GLN A 19 20.00 -13.33 -7.88
N THR A 20 20.74 -12.28 -7.56
CA THR A 20 21.14 -11.93 -6.19
C THR A 20 19.98 -11.42 -5.35
N MET A 21 18.86 -11.02 -5.97
CA MET A 21 17.72 -10.41 -5.30
C MET A 21 16.52 -11.38 -5.25
N LYS A 22 15.94 -11.56 -4.07
CA LYS A 22 14.73 -12.37 -3.88
C LYS A 22 13.49 -11.48 -4.05
N ALA A 23 12.81 -11.61 -5.18
CA ALA A 23 11.49 -11.01 -5.39
C ALA A 23 10.41 -11.77 -4.61
N LYS A 24 9.32 -11.08 -4.24
CA LYS A 24 8.12 -11.68 -3.66
C LYS A 24 6.89 -10.89 -4.11
N ALA A 25 5.93 -11.55 -4.75
CA ALA A 25 4.61 -10.97 -4.99
C ALA A 25 3.67 -11.37 -3.86
N ILE A 26 2.94 -10.40 -3.30
CA ILE A 26 1.95 -10.63 -2.24
C ILE A 26 0.59 -10.27 -2.80
N GLU A 27 -0.25 -11.28 -2.96
CA GLU A 27 -1.60 -11.14 -3.48
C GLU A 27 -2.58 -11.51 -2.37
N SER A 28 -3.28 -10.52 -1.82
CA SER A 28 -4.29 -10.77 -0.79
C SER A 28 -5.62 -11.19 -1.42
N PRO A 29 -6.43 -12.04 -0.76
CA PRO A 29 -7.79 -12.30 -1.20
C PRO A 29 -8.72 -11.08 -1.02
N ASN A 30 -8.39 -10.14 -0.12
CA ASN A 30 -9.27 -9.02 0.26
C ASN A 30 -8.78 -7.65 -0.24
N ARG A 31 -7.97 -7.60 -1.31
CA ARG A 31 -7.29 -6.40 -1.87
C ARG A 31 -8.19 -5.17 -2.00
N LYS A 32 -9.45 -5.38 -2.38
CA LYS A 32 -10.46 -4.33 -2.53
C LYS A 32 -10.61 -3.48 -1.27
N TYR A 33 -10.40 -4.06 -0.09
CA TYR A 33 -10.63 -3.42 1.19
C TYR A 33 -9.35 -3.10 1.96
N GLU A 34 -8.18 -3.53 1.47
CA GLU A 34 -6.91 -3.35 2.20
C GLU A 34 -6.55 -1.88 2.36
N VAL A 35 -6.77 -1.08 1.32
CA VAL A 35 -6.54 0.38 1.37
C VAL A 35 -7.42 1.03 2.43
N TRP A 36 -8.70 0.66 2.48
CA TRP A 36 -9.63 1.22 3.47
C TRP A 36 -9.27 0.78 4.89
N ARG A 37 -8.88 -0.48 5.08
CA ARG A 37 -8.41 -1.00 6.37
C ARG A 37 -7.15 -0.26 6.82
N GLY A 38 -6.17 -0.09 5.94
CA GLY A 38 -4.96 0.67 6.20
C GLY A 38 -5.27 2.12 6.61
N GLY A 39 -6.10 2.82 5.83
CA GLY A 39 -6.54 4.19 6.16
C GLY A 39 -7.23 4.29 7.52
N SER A 40 -8.08 3.32 7.87
CA SER A 40 -8.75 3.29 9.17
C SER A 40 -7.77 3.07 10.34
N THR A 41 -6.68 2.33 10.13
CA THR A 41 -5.62 2.19 11.13
C THR A 41 -4.79 3.47 11.22
N LEU A 42 -4.41 4.05 10.09
CA LEU A 42 -3.64 5.30 10.04
C LEU A 42 -4.37 6.44 10.76
N ALA A 43 -5.68 6.59 10.54
CA ALA A 43 -6.49 7.62 11.21
C ALA A 43 -6.56 7.45 12.74
N LYS A 44 -6.30 6.26 13.27
CA LYS A 44 -6.30 5.96 14.71
C LYS A 44 -4.92 6.08 15.36
N LEU A 45 -3.85 6.20 14.58
CA LEU A 45 -2.49 6.32 15.13
C LEU A 45 -2.27 7.71 15.70
N SER A 46 -2.04 7.80 17.01
CA SER A 46 -1.75 9.06 17.70
C SER A 46 -0.48 9.75 17.19
N SER A 47 0.49 8.98 16.70
CA SER A 47 1.72 9.51 16.08
C SER A 47 1.46 10.30 14.79
N LEU A 48 0.35 10.04 14.10
CA LEU A 48 -0.03 10.72 12.86
C LEU A 48 -0.92 11.94 13.13
N THR A 49 -1.30 12.19 14.38
CA THR A 49 -2.18 13.32 14.74
C THR A 49 -1.56 14.68 14.42
N GLY A 50 -0.24 14.80 14.47
CA GLY A 50 0.45 16.04 14.09
C GLY A 50 0.38 16.37 12.59
N MET A 51 -0.06 15.42 11.75
CA MET A 51 -0.16 15.59 10.30
C MET A 51 -1.54 16.05 9.83
N TRP A 52 -2.52 16.18 10.73
CA TRP A 52 -3.85 16.65 10.37
C TRP A 52 -3.84 18.10 9.90
N ILE A 53 -4.43 18.35 8.73
CA ILE A 53 -4.65 19.71 8.24
C ILE A 53 -5.93 20.24 8.88
N THR A 54 -5.80 21.24 9.73
CA THR A 54 -6.95 21.90 10.38
C THR A 54 -7.42 23.09 9.55
N ILE A 55 -8.69 23.49 9.68
CA ILE A 55 -9.23 24.63 8.94
C ILE A 55 -8.42 25.92 9.20
N ASN A 56 -7.96 26.10 10.43
CA ASN A 56 -7.16 27.27 10.84
C ASN A 56 -5.79 27.30 10.17
N SER A 57 -5.20 26.14 9.86
CA SER A 57 -3.92 26.06 9.15
C SER A 57 -3.99 26.52 7.68
N LYS A 58 -5.18 26.58 7.08
CA LYS A 58 -5.36 26.99 5.68
C LYS A 58 -5.65 28.49 5.49
N LEU A 59 -6.00 29.19 6.56
CA LEU A 59 -6.37 30.62 6.50
C LEU A 59 -5.15 31.55 6.67
N SER A 60 -3.97 31.01 6.98
CA SER A 60 -2.73 31.76 7.19
C SER A 60 -1.79 31.77 5.97
N SER A 61 -2.29 31.43 4.79
CA SER A 61 -1.57 31.37 3.51
C SER A 61 -2.38 32.03 2.41
#